data_AF-A0A6B0SGS7-F1
#
_entry.id   AF-A0A6B0SGS7-F1
#
_cell.length_a   1.000
_cell.length_b   1.000
_cell.length_c   1.000
_cell.angle_alpha   90.00
_cell.angle_beta   90.00
_cell.angle_gamma   90.00
#
_symmetry.space_group_name_H-M   'P 1'
#
loop_
_entity.id
_entity.type
_entity.pdbx_description
1 polymer ?
#
loop_
_entity_poly.entity_id
_entity_poly.type
_entity_poly.pdbx_seq_one_letter_code
_entity_poly.pdbx_strand_id
1 'polypeptide(L)'
;MGDSELTHYEVSASRVSPKRTRVDTGDAAFVVGKDVNPVEYFLGSALACLNSTATMVARDMDIDIQSLEATVESDLNYAAYRGEESDDRPGLQGLEVTLSVAADDDADLDAMLAAVKDRCPVTDNVENETGLSVALA
;
A
#
# COMPACT_ATOMS: atom_id res chain seq x y z
N MET A 1 8.13 -23.75 -10.41
CA MET A 1 8.86 -22.56 -10.90
C MET A 1 7.97 -21.94 -11.95
N GLY A 2 7.13 -20.98 -11.54
CA GLY A 2 6.35 -20.18 -12.50
C GLY A 2 7.29 -19.18 -13.17
N ASP A 3 7.06 -18.92 -14.46
CA ASP A 3 7.81 -17.94 -15.22
C ASP A 3 7.81 -16.58 -14.49
N SER A 4 8.99 -16.02 -14.20
CA SER A 4 9.13 -14.71 -13.55
C SER A 4 8.98 -13.60 -14.59
N GLU A 5 7.81 -13.54 -15.24
CA GLU A 5 7.50 -12.44 -16.14
C GLU A 5 7.05 -11.23 -15.31
N LEU A 6 7.65 -10.07 -15.61
CA LEU A 6 7.26 -8.82 -14.96
C LEU A 6 5.86 -8.42 -15.44
N THR A 7 4.96 -8.17 -14.50
CA THR A 7 3.68 -7.53 -14.82
C THR A 7 3.92 -6.09 -15.22
N HIS A 8 3.58 -5.75 -16.47
CA HIS A 8 3.63 -4.37 -16.94
C HIS A 8 2.33 -3.63 -16.58
N TYR A 9 2.46 -2.46 -15.96
CA TYR A 9 1.34 -1.58 -15.65
C TYR A 9 1.46 -0.28 -16.47
N GLU A 10 0.40 0.07 -17.18
CA GLU A 10 0.21 1.40 -17.78
C GLU A 10 -1.04 2.01 -17.16
N VAL A 11 -0.87 3.11 -16.42
CA VAL A 11 -1.96 3.83 -15.75
C VAL A 11 -1.90 5.29 -16.17
N SER A 12 -3.03 5.84 -16.57
CA SER A 12 -3.13 7.24 -16.98
C SER A 12 -4.03 8.03 -16.04
N ALA A 13 -3.85 9.34 -15.99
CA ALA A 13 -4.66 10.21 -15.14
C ALA A 13 -4.89 11.58 -15.77
N SER A 14 -6.04 12.17 -15.49
CA SER A 14 -6.37 13.53 -15.89
C SER A 14 -6.96 14.32 -14.73
N ARG A 15 -6.64 15.61 -14.68
CA ARG A 15 -7.11 16.52 -13.64
C ARG A 15 -8.59 16.81 -13.84
N VAL A 16 -9.40 16.51 -12.82
CA VAL A 16 -10.82 16.90 -12.75
C VAL A 16 -10.96 18.26 -12.08
N SER A 17 -10.22 18.49 -10.99
CA SER A 17 -10.17 19.76 -10.26
C SER A 17 -8.83 19.89 -9.50
N PRO A 18 -8.51 21.01 -8.81
CA PRO A 18 -7.25 21.13 -8.09
C PRO A 18 -6.96 20.01 -7.09
N LYS A 19 -8.01 19.40 -6.52
CA LYS A 19 -7.90 18.34 -5.51
C LYS A 19 -8.50 17.01 -5.97
N ARG A 20 -8.83 16.86 -7.26
CA ARG A 20 -9.47 15.64 -7.80
C ARG A 20 -8.83 15.20 -9.10
N THR A 21 -8.49 13.92 -9.16
CA THR A 21 -7.84 13.30 -10.31
C THR A 21 -8.62 12.07 -10.74
N ARG A 22 -9.00 11.99 -12.01
CA ARG A 22 -9.55 10.77 -12.61
C ARG A 22 -8.38 9.90 -13.03
N VAL A 23 -8.33 8.68 -12.50
CA VAL A 23 -7.33 7.65 -12.82
C VAL A 23 -7.99 6.57 -13.66
N ASP A 24 -7.29 6.10 -14.70
CA ASP A 24 -7.73 5.04 -15.61
C ASP A 24 -6.64 3.97 -15.68
N THR A 25 -6.99 2.73 -15.32
CA THR A 25 -6.10 1.57 -15.27
C THR A 25 -6.27 0.65 -16.49
N GLY A 26 -7.00 1.08 -17.52
CA GLY A 26 -7.40 0.25 -18.67
C GLY A 26 -8.63 -0.61 -18.38
N ASP A 27 -8.65 -1.29 -17.24
CA ASP A 27 -9.78 -2.14 -16.82
C ASP A 27 -10.87 -1.38 -16.05
N ALA A 28 -10.49 -0.32 -15.34
CA ALA A 28 -11.37 0.46 -14.50
C ALA A 28 -10.94 1.93 -14.42
N ALA A 29 -11.89 2.80 -14.06
CA ALA A 29 -11.61 4.20 -13.80
C ALA A 29 -12.23 4.65 -12.46
N PHE A 30 -11.47 5.44 -11.70
CA PHE A 30 -11.88 5.95 -10.39
C PHE A 30 -11.38 7.40 -10.17
N VAL A 31 -11.81 8.04 -9.08
CA VAL A 31 -11.44 9.43 -8.76
C VAL A 31 -10.77 9.50 -7.39
N VAL A 32 -9.50 9.88 -7.36
CA VAL A 32 -8.75 10.17 -6.14
C VAL A 32 -9.03 11.61 -5.70
N GLY A 33 -9.27 11.83 -4.40
CA GLY A 33 -9.57 13.14 -3.81
C GLY A 33 -11.05 13.53 -3.82
N LYS A 34 -11.95 12.59 -4.17
CA LYS A 34 -13.40 12.75 -3.99
C LYS A 34 -13.85 12.26 -2.62
N ASP A 35 -13.57 10.99 -2.34
CA ASP A 35 -14.04 10.29 -1.14
C ASP A 35 -12.91 10.12 -0.11
N VAL A 36 -11.71 9.75 -0.59
CA VAL A 36 -10.48 9.75 0.20
C VAL A 36 -9.35 10.45 -0.57
N ASN A 37 -8.42 11.05 0.16
CA ASN A 37 -7.30 11.81 -0.40
C ASN A 37 -6.16 10.87 -0.88
N PRO A 38 -5.18 11.36 -1.66
CA PRO A 38 -4.10 10.52 -2.18
C PRO A 38 -3.29 9.77 -1.11
N VAL A 39 -3.04 10.39 0.04
CA VAL A 39 -2.28 9.78 1.15
C VAL A 39 -3.10 8.65 1.78
N GLU A 40 -4.39 8.87 2.02
CA GLU A 40 -5.32 7.83 2.51
C GLU A 40 -5.46 6.68 1.50
N TYR A 41 -5.51 6.98 0.20
CA TYR A 41 -5.51 5.96 -0.86
C TYR A 41 -4.25 5.10 -0.82
N PHE A 42 -3.08 5.71 -0.60
CA PHE A 42 -1.81 5.00 -0.49
C PHE A 42 -1.76 4.10 0.76
N LEU A 43 -2.10 4.64 1.94
CA LEU A 43 -2.18 3.89 3.19
C LEU A 43 -3.18 2.73 3.10
N GLY A 44 -4.36 2.98 2.53
CA GLY A 44 -5.37 1.95 2.27
C GLY A 44 -4.87 0.87 1.31
N SER A 45 -4.09 1.23 0.29
CA SER A 45 -3.48 0.27 -0.63
C SER A 45 -2.47 -0.64 0.06
N ALA A 46 -1.67 -0.09 0.99
CA ALA A 46 -0.74 -0.88 1.79
C ALA A 46 -1.48 -1.90 2.69
N LEU A 47 -2.52 -1.46 3.41
CA LEU A 47 -3.34 -2.36 4.23
C LEU A 47 -4.04 -3.44 3.40
N ALA A 48 -4.62 -3.08 2.25
CA ALA A 48 -5.27 -4.02 1.35
C ALA A 48 -4.29 -5.06 0.80
N CYS A 49 -3.07 -4.66 0.46
CA CYS A 49 -2.02 -5.56 0.00
C CYS A 49 -1.56 -6.51 1.10
N LEU A 50 -1.37 -6.03 2.33
CA LEU A 50 -1.03 -6.87 3.47
C LEU A 50 -2.11 -7.91 3.75
N ASN A 51 -3.38 -7.52 3.73
CA ASN A 51 -4.49 -8.46 3.85
C ASN A 51 -4.45 -9.54 2.75
N SER A 52 -4.34 -9.12 1.48
CA SER A 52 -4.30 -10.08 0.36
C SER A 52 -3.08 -11.01 0.44
N THR A 53 -1.92 -10.49 0.86
CA THR A 53 -0.68 -11.27 1.00
C THR A 53 -0.81 -12.25 2.17
N ALA A 54 -1.36 -11.81 3.31
CA ALA A 54 -1.64 -12.65 4.46
C ALA A 54 -2.58 -13.81 4.12
N THR A 55 -3.67 -13.56 3.41
CA THR A 55 -4.56 -14.63 2.94
C THR A 55 -3.84 -15.65 2.06
N MET A 56 -2.97 -15.18 1.15
CA MET A 56 -2.20 -16.08 0.28
C MET A 56 -1.17 -16.90 1.05
N VAL A 57 -0.41 -16.27 1.95
CA VAL A 57 0.60 -16.94 2.77
C VAL A 57 -0.04 -17.96 3.71
N ALA A 58 -1.13 -17.60 4.39
CA ALA A 58 -1.83 -18.53 5.27
C ALA A 58 -2.34 -19.75 4.51
N ARG A 59 -2.88 -19.56 3.30
CA ARG A 59 -3.27 -20.67 2.43
C ARG A 59 -2.08 -21.56 2.06
N ASP A 60 -0.93 -20.98 1.73
CA ASP A 60 0.29 -21.73 1.41
C ASP A 60 0.82 -22.52 2.62
N MET A 61 0.48 -22.09 3.84
CA MET A 61 0.87 -22.70 5.12
C MET A 61 -0.22 -23.57 5.76
N ASP A 62 -1.34 -23.79 5.06
CA ASP A 62 -2.52 -24.51 5.58
C ASP A 62 -3.07 -23.92 6.91
N ILE A 63 -2.98 -22.60 7.10
CA ILE A 63 -3.55 -21.85 8.24
C ILE A 63 -4.94 -21.33 7.87
N ASP A 64 -5.96 -21.66 8.67
CA ASP A 64 -7.31 -21.09 8.51
C ASP A 64 -7.43 -19.75 9.25
N ILE A 65 -7.55 -18.66 8.50
CA ILE A 65 -7.80 -17.32 9.08
C ILE A 65 -9.31 -17.11 9.22
N GLN A 66 -9.76 -16.96 10.46
CA GLN A 66 -11.15 -16.67 10.79
C GLN A 66 -11.44 -15.16 10.67
N SER A 67 -10.49 -14.32 11.07
CA SER A 67 -10.56 -12.88 10.87
C SER A 67 -9.17 -12.25 10.77
N LEU A 68 -9.09 -11.16 10.00
CA LEU A 68 -7.90 -10.33 9.89
C LEU A 68 -8.35 -8.86 9.85
N GLU A 69 -7.92 -8.11 10.85
CA GLU A 69 -8.08 -6.66 10.91
C GLU A 69 -6.71 -6.00 10.83
N ALA A 70 -6.63 -4.86 10.15
CA ALA A 70 -5.37 -4.15 9.96
C ALA A 70 -5.56 -2.64 10.19
N THR A 71 -4.65 -2.04 10.94
CA THR A 71 -4.59 -0.59 11.17
C THR A 71 -3.22 -0.05 10.77
N VAL A 72 -3.17 1.21 10.34
CA VAL A 72 -1.92 1.92 10.08
C VAL A 72 -1.94 3.30 10.73
N GLU A 73 -0.87 3.62 11.45
CA GLU A 73 -0.59 4.94 11.98
C GLU A 73 0.59 5.55 11.22
N SER A 74 0.47 6.83 10.87
CA SER A 74 1.48 7.52 10.07
C SER A 74 1.34 9.03 10.19
N ASP A 75 2.49 9.72 10.17
CA ASP A 75 2.57 11.17 10.22
C ASP A 75 3.02 11.76 8.89
N LEU A 76 2.46 12.92 8.54
CA LEU A 76 2.84 13.70 7.37
C LEU A 76 2.79 15.19 7.70
N ASN A 77 3.90 15.88 7.46
CA ASN A 77 3.96 17.32 7.58
C ASN A 77 3.62 17.99 6.23
N TYR A 78 2.46 18.64 6.16
CA TYR A 78 2.01 19.32 4.95
C TYR A 78 2.73 20.67 4.65
N ALA A 79 3.68 21.10 5.49
CA ALA A 79 4.42 22.36 5.29
C ALA A 79 5.11 22.40 3.92
N ALA A 80 5.88 21.37 3.56
CA ALA A 80 6.57 21.31 2.27
C ALA A 80 5.59 21.29 1.08
N TYR A 81 4.45 20.58 1.21
CA TYR A 81 3.37 20.62 0.21
C TYR A 81 2.78 22.02 0.02
N ARG A 82 2.75 22.85 1.08
CA ARG A 82 2.30 24.25 1.04
C ARG A 82 3.39 25.25 0.63
N GLY A 83 4.64 24.80 0.44
CA GLY A 83 5.78 25.67 0.15
C GLY A 83 6.33 26.42 1.37
N GLU A 84 6.04 25.92 2.57
CA GLU A 84 6.57 26.43 3.84
C GLU A 84 7.89 25.72 4.19
N GLU A 85 8.77 26.38 4.95
CA GLU A 85 10.02 25.76 5.45
C GLU A 85 9.71 24.65 6.46
N SER A 86 10.39 23.51 6.33
CA SER A 86 10.32 22.36 7.23
C SER A 86 11.57 21.50 7.08
N ASP A 87 12.05 20.94 8.18
CA ASP A 87 13.13 19.95 8.19
C ASP A 87 12.61 18.54 7.82
N ASP A 88 11.30 18.33 7.85
CA ASP A 88 10.66 17.05 7.50
C ASP A 88 10.60 16.89 5.98
N ARG A 89 10.74 15.64 5.51
CA ARG A 89 10.48 15.34 4.10
C ARG A 89 8.98 15.52 3.77
N PRO A 90 8.60 15.83 2.52
CA PRO A 90 7.19 16.04 2.15
C PRO A 90 6.27 14.82 2.29
N GLY A 91 6.84 13.61 2.32
CA GLY A 91 6.10 12.35 2.38
C GLY A 91 5.71 11.93 3.80
N LEU A 92 5.26 10.67 3.92
CA LEU A 92 5.05 10.04 5.22
C LEU A 92 6.40 9.86 5.94
N GLN A 93 6.40 10.05 7.26
CA GLN A 93 7.58 9.93 8.12
C GLN A 93 7.84 8.50 8.61
N GLY A 94 6.84 7.62 8.47
CA GLY A 94 6.89 6.22 8.85
C GLY A 94 5.49 5.63 8.82
N LEU A 95 5.39 4.31 8.70
CA LEU A 95 4.12 3.59 8.78
C LEU A 95 4.24 2.56 9.91
N GLU A 96 3.38 2.67 10.92
CA GLU A 96 3.23 1.67 11.97
C GLU A 96 1.97 0.85 11.67
N VAL A 97 2.14 -0.40 11.25
CA VAL A 97 1.03 -1.28 10.89
C VAL A 97 0.83 -2.34 11.95
N THR A 98 -0.41 -2.51 12.42
CA THR A 98 -0.81 -3.59 13.32
C THR A 98 -1.78 -4.53 12.60
N LEU A 99 -1.50 -5.83 12.63
CA LEU A 99 -2.41 -6.88 12.16
C LEU A 99 -2.97 -7.65 13.36
N SER A 100 -4.29 -7.73 13.45
CA SER A 100 -5.01 -8.55 14.43
C SER A 100 -5.61 -9.75 13.69
N VAL A 101 -5.07 -10.94 13.96
CA VAL A 101 -5.42 -12.18 13.25
C VAL A 101 -6.03 -13.17 14.24
N ALA A 102 -7.21 -13.69 13.92
CA ALA A 102 -7.77 -14.86 14.58
C ALA A 102 -7.62 -16.08 13.64
N ALA A 103 -6.98 -17.13 14.15
CA ALA A 103 -6.72 -18.38 13.43
C ALA A 103 -6.74 -19.57 14.41
N ASP A 104 -6.49 -20.78 13.92
CA ASP A 104 -6.37 -21.98 14.76
C ASP A 104 -5.27 -21.83 15.83
N ASP A 105 -5.46 -22.48 16.99
CA ASP A 105 -4.59 -22.33 18.17
C ASP A 105 -3.13 -22.77 17.93
N ASP A 106 -2.91 -23.69 16.98
CA ASP A 106 -1.59 -24.24 16.62
C ASP A 106 -0.95 -23.56 15.39
N ALA A 107 -1.58 -22.52 14.85
CA ALA A 107 -1.04 -21.76 13.72
C ALA A 107 0.26 -21.02 14.09
N ASP A 108 1.30 -21.18 13.27
CA ASP A 108 2.55 -20.41 13.41
C ASP A 108 2.40 -19.02 12.77
N LEU A 109 1.74 -18.12 13.50
CA LEU A 109 1.45 -16.75 13.06
C LEU A 109 2.73 -15.89 12.91
N ASP A 110 3.80 -16.21 13.63
CA ASP A 110 5.08 -15.50 13.49
C ASP A 110 5.76 -15.84 12.17
N ALA A 111 5.80 -17.13 11.81
CA ALA A 111 6.30 -17.56 10.50
C ALA A 111 5.44 -17.02 9.37
N MET A 112 4.10 -17.00 9.54
CA MET A 112 3.18 -16.39 8.60
C MET A 112 3.48 -14.90 8.42
N LEU A 113 3.60 -14.13 9.52
CA LEU A 113 3.89 -12.70 9.46
C LEU A 113 5.24 -12.41 8.79
N ALA A 114 6.28 -13.21 9.06
CA ALA A 114 7.57 -13.06 8.42
C ALA A 114 7.47 -13.25 6.89
N ALA A 115 6.75 -14.28 6.44
CA ALA A 115 6.52 -14.52 5.02
C ALA A 115 5.63 -13.44 4.37
N VAL A 116 4.67 -12.86 5.10
CA VAL A 116 3.86 -11.73 4.60
C VAL A 116 4.72 -10.49 4.36
N LYS A 117 5.59 -10.14 5.31
CA LYS A 117 6.51 -8.99 5.16
C LYS A 117 7.43 -9.16 3.96
N ASP A 118 7.97 -10.36 3.76
CA ASP A 118 8.87 -10.67 2.64
C ASP A 118 8.17 -10.63 1.26
N ARG A 119 6.86 -10.91 1.21
CA ARG A 119 6.13 -11.12 -0.05
C ARG A 119 5.24 -9.94 -0.48
N CYS A 120 5.00 -8.96 0.39
CA CYS A 120 4.02 -7.90 0.13
C CYS A 120 4.60 -6.81 -0.80
N PRO A 121 4.18 -6.72 -2.08
CA PRO A 121 4.79 -5.80 -3.04
C PRO A 121 4.54 -4.32 -2.74
N VAL A 122 3.43 -3.98 -2.08
CA VAL A 122 3.12 -2.57 -1.78
C VAL A 122 3.95 -2.05 -0.61
N THR A 123 4.18 -2.86 0.43
CA THR A 123 5.02 -2.43 1.55
C THR A 123 6.50 -2.40 1.19
N ASP A 124 6.94 -3.24 0.24
CA ASP A 124 8.28 -3.16 -0.34
C ASP A 124 8.59 -1.75 -0.90
N ASN A 125 7.63 -1.11 -1.58
CA ASN A 125 7.77 0.27 -2.07
C ASN A 125 7.86 1.33 -0.95
N VAL A 126 7.62 0.95 0.30
CA VAL A 126 7.76 1.82 1.50
C VAL A 126 9.07 1.53 2.21
N GLU A 127 9.40 0.25 2.37
CA GLU A 127 10.62 -0.22 3.01
C GLU A 127 11.86 0.09 2.17
N ASN A 128 11.69 0.12 0.85
CA ASN A 128 12.72 0.40 -0.13
C ASN A 128 12.37 1.61 -1.00
N GLU A 129 13.39 2.35 -1.45
CA GLU A 129 13.19 3.49 -2.36
C GLU A 129 12.99 3.01 -3.80
N THR A 130 11.75 3.11 -4.31
CA THR A 130 11.47 2.94 -5.74
C THR A 130 11.83 4.22 -6.51
N GLY A 131 12.69 4.10 -7.51
CA GLY A 131 13.13 5.23 -8.32
C GLY A 131 11.98 5.94 -9.04
N LEU A 132 11.93 7.27 -8.93
CA LEU A 132 10.90 8.12 -9.55
C LEU A 132 11.53 9.16 -10.48
N SER A 133 11.02 9.26 -11.70
CA SER A 133 11.37 10.32 -12.66
C SER A 133 10.11 11.07 -13.09
N VAL A 134 10.11 12.40 -12.94
CA VAL A 134 9.00 13.28 -13.32
C VAL A 134 9.50 14.33 -14.30
N ALA A 135 8.83 14.47 -15.44
CA ALA A 135 9.19 15.41 -16.49
C ALA A 135 7.95 16.12 -17.06
N LEU A 136 8.16 17.30 -17.63
CA LEU A 136 7.19 17.98 -18.48
C LEU A 136 7.36 17.49 -19.92
N ALA A 137 6.25 17.28 -20.63
CA ALA A 137 6.22 16.93 -22.04
C ALA A 137 6.05 18.18 -22.93
#